data_AF-A0A7X4RWF8-F1
#
_entry.id   AF-A0A7X4RWF8-F1
#
_cell.length_a   1.000
_cell.length_b   1.000
_cell.length_c   1.000
_cell.angle_alpha   90.00
_cell.angle_beta   90.00
_cell.angle_gamma   90.00
#
_symmetry.space_group_name_H-M   'P 1'
#
loop_
_entity.id
_entity.type
_entity.pdbx_description
1 polymer ?
#
loop_
_entity_poly.entity_id
_entity_poly.type
_entity_poly.pdbx_seq_one_letter_code
_entity_poly.pdbx_strand_id
1 'polypeptide(L)'
;MFSVGSIEDDNYLVLLPSHRCTVLSSAVLNGGLTEANSFLNLKVGKQTPPPWLPPEETLQCKATKLSLPPNTIGMMTAASMASLGYSKQMTDVLTVECWVTSGLSNTRRVGDIADETPVAGTINILLAIHQSLTPAALVEAMMLLTEAKVTVIRDLGIVSPISTLPASGTGTDSHVVFCPEQPATYSYCGKHTKLGELIGKSVIEACQLSLDHSLSWSPSFV
;
A
#
# COMPACT_ATOMS: atom_id res chain seq x y z
N MET A 1 -20.53 13.19 1.39
CA MET A 1 -20.04 11.98 0.68
C MET A 1 -18.54 11.91 0.90
N PHE A 2 -18.00 10.75 1.29
CA PHE A 2 -16.57 10.59 1.47
C PHE A 2 -15.85 10.52 0.11
N SER A 3 -14.72 11.20 -0.01
CA SER A 3 -13.92 11.29 -1.23
C SER A 3 -12.45 11.39 -0.88
N VAL A 4 -11.58 10.92 -1.76
CA VAL A 4 -10.12 10.98 -1.60
C VAL A 4 -9.54 11.73 -2.79
N GLY A 5 -8.91 12.88 -2.55
CA GLY A 5 -8.12 13.57 -3.58
C GLY A 5 -6.70 12.99 -3.64
N SER A 6 -6.09 12.96 -4.83
CA SER A 6 -4.70 12.54 -5.02
C SER A 6 -3.84 13.66 -5.62
N ILE A 7 -2.56 13.68 -5.22
CA ILE A 7 -1.50 14.48 -5.83
C ILE A 7 -0.39 13.50 -6.21
N GLU A 8 -0.14 13.38 -7.50
CA GLU A 8 0.89 12.52 -8.07
C GLU A 8 2.08 13.36 -8.52
N ASP A 9 3.27 12.99 -8.04
CA ASP A 9 4.56 13.59 -8.38
C ASP A 9 5.54 12.46 -8.70
N ASP A 10 6.56 12.76 -9.49
CA ASP A 10 7.63 11.79 -9.83
C ASP A 10 8.31 11.17 -8.60
N ASN A 11 8.22 11.83 -7.44
CA ASN A 11 8.86 11.43 -6.20
C ASN A 11 7.88 11.12 -5.07
N TYR A 12 6.58 11.34 -5.22
CA TYR A 12 5.64 11.01 -4.15
C TYR A 12 4.20 10.88 -4.64
N LEU A 13 3.41 10.12 -3.88
CA LEU A 13 1.95 10.14 -3.94
C LEU A 13 1.44 10.71 -2.61
N VAL A 14 0.58 11.72 -2.68
CA VAL A 14 -0.16 12.23 -1.52
C VAL A 14 -1.64 11.98 -1.72
N LEU A 15 -2.33 11.50 -0.69
CA LEU A 15 -3.79 11.43 -0.67
C LEU A 15 -4.36 12.30 0.45
N LEU A 16 -5.45 12.99 0.10
CA LEU A 16 -6.18 13.92 0.96
C LEU A 16 -7.65 13.48 1.05
N PRO A 17 -8.00 12.62 2.01
CA PRO A 17 -9.40 12.33 2.33
C PRO A 17 -10.16 13.61 2.70
N SER A 18 -11.43 13.71 2.29
CA SER A 18 -12.27 14.88 2.63
C SER A 18 -12.67 14.97 4.10
N HIS A 19 -12.46 13.89 4.86
CA HIS A 19 -12.77 13.79 6.28
C HIS A 19 -11.67 12.99 6.99
N ARG A 20 -11.60 13.14 8.31
CA ARG A 20 -10.72 12.31 9.15
C ARG A 20 -11.06 10.83 8.97
N CYS A 21 -10.02 10.00 8.96
CA CYS A 21 -10.13 8.57 8.74
C CYS A 21 -9.61 7.78 9.93
N THR A 22 -10.22 6.63 10.20
CA THR A 22 -9.60 5.54 10.95
C THR A 22 -8.71 4.76 10.00
N VAL A 23 -7.50 4.43 10.45
CA VAL A 23 -6.46 3.80 9.64
C VAL A 23 -5.86 2.62 10.36
N LEU A 24 -5.67 1.50 9.66
CA LEU A 24 -4.78 0.42 10.07
C LEU A 24 -3.64 0.29 9.07
N SER A 25 -2.39 0.39 9.53
CA SER A 25 -1.23 0.34 8.63
C SER A 25 0.04 -0.26 9.24
N SER A 26 0.93 -0.70 8.37
CA SER A 26 2.34 -0.98 8.68
C SER A 26 3.26 0.17 8.26
N ALA A 27 2.73 1.39 8.17
CA ALA A 27 3.46 2.56 7.74
C ALA A 27 4.57 2.94 8.73
N VAL A 28 5.62 3.59 8.22
CA VAL A 28 6.76 4.03 9.03
C VAL A 28 6.37 5.21 9.92
N LEU A 29 5.75 6.23 9.33
CA LEU A 29 5.27 7.40 10.07
C LEU A 29 3.80 7.19 10.45
N ASN A 30 3.51 7.30 11.74
CA ASN A 30 2.16 7.15 12.31
C ASN A 30 1.49 5.80 11.99
N GLY A 31 2.27 4.70 11.99
CA GLY A 31 1.75 3.34 11.76
C GLY A 31 0.83 2.80 12.86
N GLY A 32 0.26 1.61 12.65
CA GLY A 32 -0.66 0.96 13.58
C GLY A 32 -2.14 1.31 13.33
N LEU A 33 -2.96 1.15 14.37
CA LEU A 33 -4.37 1.56 14.37
C LEU A 33 -4.46 2.99 14.92
N THR A 34 -4.82 3.95 14.08
CA THR A 34 -4.82 5.38 14.44
C THR A 34 -5.84 6.18 13.63
N GLU A 35 -5.90 7.48 13.89
CA GLU A 35 -6.62 8.46 13.08
C GLU A 35 -5.66 9.22 12.16
N ALA A 36 -6.10 9.51 10.94
CA ALA A 36 -5.31 10.24 9.97
C ALA A 36 -6.13 11.24 9.16
N ASN A 37 -5.45 12.27 8.67
CA ASN A 37 -6.04 13.29 7.79
C ASN A 37 -5.43 13.28 6.39
N SER A 38 -4.30 12.59 6.20
CA SER A 38 -3.67 12.46 4.89
C SER A 38 -2.72 11.26 4.86
N PHE A 39 -2.26 10.95 3.66
CA PHE A 39 -1.28 9.90 3.40
C PHE A 39 -0.18 10.40 2.48
N LEU A 40 1.04 9.93 2.71
CA LEU A 40 2.23 10.18 1.89
C LEU A 40 2.96 8.87 1.59
N ASN A 41 3.12 8.53 0.32
CA ASN A 41 4.09 7.52 -0.15
C ASN A 41 5.27 8.25 -0.78
N LEU A 42 6.42 8.27 -0.09
CA LEU A 42 7.61 9.00 -0.52
C LEU A 42 8.59 8.09 -1.25
N LYS A 43 8.93 8.41 -2.49
CA LYS A 43 10.04 7.79 -3.21
C LYS A 43 11.36 8.19 -2.58
N VAL A 44 12.22 7.22 -2.31
CA VAL A 44 13.60 7.42 -1.88
C VAL A 44 14.59 6.77 -2.84
N GLY A 45 15.71 7.45 -3.07
CA GLY A 45 16.74 6.99 -3.99
C GLY A 45 17.50 5.77 -3.45
N LYS A 46 17.71 4.77 -4.31
CA LYS A 46 18.55 3.59 -4.01
C LYS A 46 20.04 3.91 -3.86
N GLN A 47 20.47 5.08 -4.33
CA GLN A 47 21.87 5.50 -4.44
C GLN A 47 22.19 6.77 -3.64
N THR A 48 21.31 7.19 -2.73
CA THR A 48 21.57 8.36 -1.89
C THR A 48 22.78 8.06 -0.99
N PRO A 49 23.87 8.85 -1.02
CA PRO A 49 25.01 8.61 -0.15
C PRO A 49 24.66 8.95 1.31
N PRO A 50 25.25 8.26 2.30
CA PRO A 50 25.09 8.60 3.72
C PRO A 50 25.74 9.96 4.05
N PRO A 51 25.36 10.61 5.17
CA PRO A 51 24.43 10.13 6.20
C PRO A 51 22.96 10.24 5.79
N TRP A 52 22.14 9.27 6.20
CA TRP A 52 20.69 9.31 6.04
C TRP A 52 20.02 9.73 7.34
N LEU A 53 18.99 10.57 7.23
CA LEU A 53 18.06 10.78 8.33
C LEU A 53 17.28 9.48 8.59
N PRO A 54 16.83 9.25 9.83
CA PRO A 54 15.90 8.17 10.11
C PRO A 54 14.67 8.22 9.17
N PRO A 55 14.11 7.07 8.76
CA PRO A 55 12.94 7.00 7.88
C PRO A 55 11.76 7.87 8.33
N GLU A 56 11.43 7.83 9.62
CA GLU A 56 10.35 8.63 10.21
C GLU A 56 10.61 10.13 10.12
N GLU A 57 11.83 10.58 10.46
CA GLU A 57 12.24 11.99 10.33
C GLU A 57 12.21 12.46 8.87
N THR A 58 12.65 11.61 7.94
CA THR A 58 12.61 11.91 6.49
C THR A 58 11.17 12.16 6.04
N LEU A 59 10.24 11.30 6.45
CA LEU A 59 8.81 11.45 6.14
C LEU A 59 8.22 12.69 6.81
N GLN A 60 8.55 12.95 8.08
CA GLN A 60 8.05 14.10 8.82
C GLN A 60 8.52 15.42 8.18
N CYS A 61 9.80 15.52 7.81
CA CYS A 61 10.35 16.67 7.10
C CYS A 61 9.65 16.88 5.75
N LYS A 62 9.41 15.80 4.99
CA LYS A 62 8.72 15.89 3.71
C LYS A 62 7.25 16.31 3.87
N ALA A 63 6.54 15.77 4.85
CA ALA A 63 5.16 16.13 5.16
C ALA A 63 5.06 17.63 5.53
N THR A 64 5.96 18.13 6.39
CA THR A 64 6.05 19.56 6.74
C THR A 64 6.34 20.42 5.52
N LYS A 65 7.30 20.03 4.67
CA LYS A 65 7.65 20.77 3.44
C LYS A 65 6.47 20.86 2.46
N LEU A 66 5.66 19.80 2.38
CA LEU A 66 4.46 19.76 1.56
C LEU A 66 3.24 20.40 2.25
N SER A 67 3.40 20.91 3.48
CA SER A 67 2.30 21.46 4.29
C SER A 67 1.13 20.48 4.43
N LEU A 68 1.44 19.19 4.60
CA LEU A 68 0.41 18.17 4.80
C LEU A 68 -0.25 18.32 6.18
N PRO A 69 -1.53 17.93 6.30
CA PRO A 69 -2.24 17.93 7.57
C PRO A 69 -1.50 17.15 8.68
N PRO A 70 -1.72 17.48 9.97
CA PRO A 70 -1.23 16.66 11.07
C PRO A 70 -1.80 15.24 10.98
N ASN A 71 -1.12 14.28 11.59
CA ASN A 71 -1.44 12.84 11.52
C ASN A 71 -1.44 12.35 10.05
N THR A 72 -0.37 12.69 9.33
CA THR A 72 -0.09 12.10 8.01
C THR A 72 0.45 10.69 8.20
N ILE A 73 -0.13 9.70 7.52
CA ILE A 73 0.42 8.34 7.45
C ILE A 73 1.50 8.33 6.38
N GLY A 74 2.71 7.89 6.71
CA GLY A 74 3.86 7.95 5.80
C GLY A 74 4.47 6.58 5.50
N MET A 75 4.53 6.23 4.22
CA MET A 75 5.28 5.09 3.69
C MET A 75 6.46 5.59 2.84
N MET A 76 7.52 4.79 2.77
CA MET A 76 8.65 5.03 1.87
C MET A 76 8.71 3.94 0.81
N THR A 77 9.18 4.30 -0.37
CA THR A 77 9.35 3.35 -1.46
C THR A 77 10.59 3.62 -2.27
N ALA A 78 11.31 2.56 -2.64
CA ALA A 78 12.37 2.63 -3.65
C ALA A 78 11.85 2.30 -5.06
N ALA A 79 10.55 2.03 -5.19
CA ALA A 79 9.88 1.82 -6.47
C ALA A 79 9.83 3.12 -7.29
N SER A 80 9.72 2.97 -8.61
CA SER A 80 9.39 4.10 -9.47
C SER A 80 7.94 4.52 -9.24
N MET A 81 7.65 5.82 -9.11
CA MET A 81 6.27 6.32 -9.08
C MET A 81 5.53 6.07 -10.41
N ALA A 82 6.27 5.87 -11.51
CA ALA A 82 5.68 5.41 -12.77
C ALA A 82 5.04 4.01 -12.67
N SER A 83 5.31 3.25 -11.59
CA SER A 83 4.68 1.94 -11.35
C SER A 83 3.30 2.07 -10.72
N LEU A 84 2.80 3.30 -10.52
CA LEU A 84 1.52 3.51 -9.85
C LEU A 84 0.39 2.80 -10.62
N GLY A 85 -0.19 1.78 -9.99
CA GLY A 85 -1.44 1.16 -10.38
C GLY A 85 -2.58 1.74 -9.54
N TYR A 86 -3.71 2.03 -10.18
CA TYR A 86 -4.91 2.55 -9.52
C TYR A 86 -6.13 1.73 -9.96
N SER A 87 -7.02 1.44 -9.00
CA SER A 87 -8.32 0.84 -9.29
C SER A 87 -9.39 1.44 -8.37
N LYS A 88 -10.61 1.53 -8.91
CA LYS A 88 -11.81 1.96 -8.19
C LYS A 88 -12.97 1.04 -8.52
N GLN A 89 -13.49 0.39 -7.50
CA GLN A 89 -14.66 -0.49 -7.60
C GLN A 89 -15.83 0.16 -6.85
N MET A 90 -16.99 0.21 -7.48
CA MET A 90 -18.16 0.93 -6.96
C MET A 90 -19.46 0.16 -7.23
N THR A 91 -20.37 0.27 -6.27
CA THR A 91 -21.80 -0.07 -6.41
C THR A 91 -22.60 1.16 -5.96
N ASP A 92 -23.94 1.09 -5.98
CA ASP A 92 -24.79 2.20 -5.52
C ASP A 92 -24.52 2.63 -4.07
N VAL A 93 -23.96 1.74 -3.23
CA VAL A 93 -23.78 1.98 -1.78
C VAL A 93 -22.35 1.76 -1.26
N LEU A 94 -21.47 1.14 -2.05
CA LEU A 94 -20.08 0.83 -1.66
C LEU A 94 -19.09 1.44 -2.64
N THR A 95 -17.95 1.90 -2.13
CA THR A 95 -16.83 2.37 -2.96
C THR A 95 -15.50 1.99 -2.30
N VAL A 96 -14.62 1.38 -3.10
CA VAL A 96 -13.28 0.98 -2.67
C VAL A 96 -12.27 1.41 -3.72
N GLU A 97 -11.30 2.20 -3.31
CA GLU A 97 -10.20 2.70 -4.15
C GLU A 97 -8.87 2.12 -3.67
N CYS A 98 -7.99 1.76 -4.60
CA CYS A 98 -6.71 1.14 -4.29
C CYS A 98 -5.59 1.76 -5.15
N TRP A 99 -4.47 2.05 -4.51
CA TRP A 99 -3.25 2.54 -5.15
C TRP A 99 -2.09 1.63 -4.78
N VAL A 100 -1.32 1.22 -5.79
CA VAL A 100 -0.17 0.32 -5.60
C VAL A 100 1.04 0.89 -6.31
N THR A 101 2.18 0.95 -5.62
CA THR A 101 3.50 1.15 -6.25
C THR A 101 4.35 -0.07 -5.99
N SER A 102 5.08 -0.55 -6.98
CA SER A 102 5.83 -1.80 -6.88
C SER A 102 7.26 -1.68 -7.37
N GLY A 103 8.15 -2.40 -6.69
CA GLY A 103 9.53 -2.59 -7.10
C GLY A 103 9.99 -4.00 -6.73
N LEU A 104 10.47 -4.76 -7.72
CA LEU A 104 10.69 -6.20 -7.61
C LEU A 104 12.15 -6.60 -7.31
N SER A 105 13.00 -5.66 -6.90
CA SER A 105 14.45 -5.91 -6.72
C SER A 105 14.80 -6.82 -5.53
N ASN A 106 13.84 -7.14 -4.67
CA ASN A 106 14.02 -7.95 -3.46
C ASN A 106 12.75 -8.78 -3.17
N THR A 107 12.18 -9.43 -4.19
CA THR A 107 11.04 -10.34 -3.99
C THR A 107 11.38 -11.39 -2.93
N ARG A 108 10.42 -11.68 -2.05
CA ARG A 108 10.60 -12.61 -0.93
C ARG A 108 9.33 -13.43 -0.72
N ARG A 109 9.52 -14.66 -0.27
CA ARG A 109 8.45 -15.50 0.25
C ARG A 109 8.48 -15.42 1.77
N VAL A 110 7.30 -15.29 2.38
CA VAL A 110 7.16 -15.38 3.83
C VAL A 110 7.74 -16.71 4.35
N GLY A 111 8.62 -16.62 5.35
CA GLY A 111 9.35 -17.78 5.89
C GLY A 111 10.68 -18.09 5.20
N ASP A 112 11.09 -17.34 4.17
CA ASP A 112 12.47 -17.38 3.68
C ASP A 112 13.46 -16.95 4.76
N ILE A 113 14.71 -17.42 4.65
CA ILE A 113 15.80 -16.95 5.51
C ILE A 113 15.97 -15.43 5.35
N ALA A 114 16.23 -14.74 6.46
CA ALA A 114 16.41 -13.29 6.46
C ALA A 114 17.73 -12.89 5.80
N ASP A 115 17.72 -11.74 5.11
CA ASP A 115 18.93 -11.17 4.53
C ASP A 115 19.79 -10.49 5.60
N GLU A 116 21.10 -10.69 5.57
CA GLU A 116 22.04 -9.90 6.40
C GLU A 116 22.15 -8.46 5.90
N THR A 117 22.01 -8.25 4.58
CA THR A 117 22.08 -6.93 3.93
C THR A 117 20.89 -6.75 2.98
N PRO A 118 19.78 -6.17 3.45
CA PRO A 118 18.58 -6.05 2.63
C PRO A 118 18.76 -5.06 1.49
N VAL A 119 18.28 -5.43 0.30
CA VAL A 119 18.17 -4.53 -0.86
C VAL A 119 16.80 -3.86 -0.84
N ALA A 120 16.74 -2.58 -1.21
CA ALA A 120 15.48 -1.86 -1.27
C ALA A 120 14.62 -2.30 -2.47
N GLY A 121 13.35 -2.61 -2.19
CA GLY A 121 12.29 -2.89 -3.14
C GLY A 121 11.01 -3.15 -2.33
N THR A 122 9.89 -2.63 -2.80
CA THR A 122 8.66 -2.64 -2.03
C THR A 122 7.44 -2.67 -2.91
N ILE A 123 6.42 -3.38 -2.46
CA ILE A 123 5.05 -3.25 -2.93
C ILE A 123 4.28 -2.52 -1.83
N ASN A 124 4.06 -1.22 -2.05
CA ASN A 124 3.27 -0.38 -1.15
C ASN A 124 1.84 -0.32 -1.65
N ILE A 125 0.87 -0.60 -0.77
CA ILE A 125 -0.56 -0.60 -1.09
C ILE A 125 -1.29 0.36 -0.16
N LEU A 126 -2.06 1.27 -0.73
CA LEU A 126 -3.09 2.00 -0.01
C LEU A 126 -4.47 1.58 -0.50
N LEU A 127 -5.32 1.19 0.44
CA LEU A 127 -6.71 0.83 0.22
C LEU A 127 -7.61 1.84 0.97
N ALA A 128 -8.44 2.58 0.24
CA ALA A 128 -9.44 3.46 0.81
C ALA A 128 -10.84 2.84 0.67
N ILE A 129 -11.49 2.58 1.79
CA ILE A 129 -12.86 2.06 1.87
C ILE A 129 -13.75 3.22 2.28
N HIS A 130 -14.75 3.56 1.46
CA HIS A 130 -15.56 4.77 1.67
C HIS A 130 -16.65 4.59 2.76
N GLN A 131 -16.67 3.44 3.42
CA GLN A 131 -17.59 3.08 4.49
C GLN A 131 -16.82 2.85 5.80
N SER A 132 -17.35 3.36 6.91
CA SER A 132 -16.75 3.18 8.23
C SER A 132 -16.76 1.72 8.67
N LEU A 133 -15.63 1.28 9.24
CA LEU A 133 -15.40 -0.09 9.66
C LEU A 133 -15.11 -0.17 11.16
N THR A 134 -15.49 -1.28 11.79
CA THR A 134 -14.97 -1.59 13.13
C THR A 134 -13.47 -1.92 13.06
N PRO A 135 -12.74 -1.85 14.19
CA PRO A 135 -11.35 -2.32 14.24
C PRO A 135 -11.18 -3.77 13.75
N ALA A 136 -12.14 -4.65 14.06
CA ALA A 136 -12.11 -6.04 13.58
C ALA A 136 -12.26 -6.13 12.06
N ALA A 137 -13.16 -5.35 11.46
CA ALA A 137 -13.33 -5.27 10.02
C ALA A 137 -12.10 -4.67 9.30
N LEU A 138 -11.39 -3.70 9.93
CA LEU A 138 -10.12 -3.18 9.40
C LEU A 138 -9.02 -4.24 9.35
N VAL A 139 -8.92 -5.08 10.39
CA VAL A 139 -8.00 -6.22 10.41
C VAL A 139 -8.33 -7.19 9.29
N GLU A 140 -9.62 -7.51 9.12
CA GLU A 140 -10.07 -8.39 8.03
C GLU A 140 -9.78 -7.80 6.64
N ALA A 141 -9.98 -6.48 6.46
CA ALA A 141 -9.63 -5.80 5.21
C ALA A 141 -8.13 -5.86 4.90
N MET A 142 -7.27 -5.72 5.92
CA MET A 142 -5.82 -5.88 5.79
C MET A 142 -5.43 -7.31 5.37
N MET A 143 -6.14 -8.33 5.88
CA MET A 143 -5.95 -9.71 5.45
C MET A 143 -6.31 -9.90 3.98
N LEU A 144 -7.48 -9.41 3.55
CA LEU A 144 -7.93 -9.53 2.15
C LEU A 144 -7.00 -8.80 1.18
N LEU A 145 -6.53 -7.60 1.55
CA LEU A 145 -5.53 -6.85 0.79
C LEU A 145 -4.26 -7.69 0.61
N THR A 146 -3.77 -8.31 1.69
CA THR A 146 -2.57 -9.13 1.65
C THR A 146 -2.75 -10.36 0.76
N GLU A 147 -3.87 -11.07 0.90
CA GLU A 147 -4.19 -12.25 0.07
C GLU A 147 -4.35 -11.91 -1.41
N ALA A 148 -4.96 -10.77 -1.72
CA ALA A 148 -5.13 -10.27 -3.09
C ALA A 148 -3.77 -10.00 -3.74
N LYS A 149 -2.88 -9.27 -3.06
CA LYS A 149 -1.49 -9.05 -3.51
C LYS A 149 -0.76 -10.36 -3.78
N VAL A 150 -0.82 -11.29 -2.82
CA VAL A 150 -0.16 -12.61 -2.95
C VAL A 150 -0.71 -13.40 -4.14
N THR A 151 -2.01 -13.29 -4.41
CA THR A 151 -2.66 -13.95 -5.55
C THR A 151 -2.11 -13.41 -6.87
N VAL A 152 -2.03 -12.09 -7.04
CA VAL A 152 -1.44 -11.47 -8.25
C VAL A 152 0.01 -11.90 -8.45
N ILE A 153 0.84 -11.81 -7.40
CA ILE A 153 2.27 -12.19 -7.47
C ILE A 153 2.43 -13.65 -7.91
N ARG A 154 1.62 -14.54 -7.34
CA ARG A 154 1.60 -15.97 -7.67
C ARG A 154 1.15 -16.22 -9.11
N ASP A 155 0.09 -15.55 -9.54
CA ASP A 155 -0.49 -15.72 -10.89
C ASP A 155 0.45 -15.20 -11.98
N LEU A 156 1.28 -14.19 -11.66
CA LEU A 156 2.37 -13.70 -12.50
C LEU A 156 3.64 -14.57 -12.48
N GLY A 157 3.67 -15.64 -11.67
CA GLY A 157 4.82 -16.54 -11.59
C GLY A 157 6.05 -15.94 -10.91
N ILE A 158 5.90 -14.85 -10.14
CA ILE A 158 7.02 -14.19 -9.48
C ILE A 158 7.51 -15.06 -8.31
N VAL A 159 8.79 -15.40 -8.32
CA VAL A 159 9.43 -16.26 -7.32
C VAL A 159 10.36 -15.50 -6.37
N SER A 160 10.63 -16.10 -5.22
CA SER A 160 11.72 -15.67 -4.35
C SER A 160 13.06 -16.21 -4.89
N PRO A 161 14.11 -15.39 -5.00
CA PRO A 161 15.43 -15.87 -5.37
C PRO A 161 16.11 -16.68 -4.25
N ILE A 162 15.54 -16.70 -3.04
CA ILE A 162 16.09 -17.44 -1.90
C ILE A 162 15.65 -18.90 -1.92
N SER A 163 14.34 -19.13 -1.99
CA SER A 163 13.76 -20.48 -1.93
C SER A 163 13.33 -21.04 -3.29
N THR A 164 13.37 -20.24 -4.35
CA THR A 164 12.82 -20.53 -5.70
C THR A 164 11.33 -20.89 -5.72
N LEU A 165 10.64 -20.70 -4.60
CA LEU A 165 9.21 -20.88 -4.44
C LEU A 165 8.46 -19.57 -4.77
N PRO A 166 7.13 -19.62 -5.02
CA PRO A 166 6.33 -18.41 -5.25
C PRO A 166 6.52 -17.37 -4.15
N ALA A 167 6.83 -16.14 -4.55
CA ALA A 167 6.96 -15.00 -3.65
C ALA A 167 5.59 -14.62 -3.08
N SER A 168 5.59 -13.95 -1.92
CA SER A 168 4.39 -13.38 -1.31
C SER A 168 4.39 -11.85 -1.33
N GLY A 169 5.47 -11.25 -1.83
CA GLY A 169 5.73 -9.83 -1.72
C GLY A 169 7.21 -9.52 -1.90
N THR A 170 7.64 -8.44 -1.25
CA THR A 170 9.05 -8.08 -1.08
C THR A 170 9.44 -8.10 0.40
N GLY A 171 10.73 -7.92 0.68
CA GLY A 171 11.23 -7.80 2.06
C GLY A 171 10.76 -6.55 2.81
N THR A 172 10.19 -5.54 2.13
CA THR A 172 9.80 -4.24 2.76
C THR A 172 8.44 -3.72 2.33
N ASP A 173 7.50 -4.63 2.01
CA ASP A 173 6.12 -4.23 1.70
C ASP A 173 5.49 -3.45 2.85
N SER A 174 4.73 -2.41 2.51
CA SER A 174 3.95 -1.66 3.48
C SER A 174 2.52 -1.44 2.99
N HIS A 175 1.56 -1.64 3.87
CA HIS A 175 0.15 -1.55 3.52
C HIS A 175 -0.58 -0.59 4.44
N VAL A 176 -1.63 0.04 3.92
CA VAL A 176 -2.53 0.86 4.70
C VAL A 176 -3.97 0.70 4.23
N VAL A 177 -4.88 0.61 5.20
CA VAL A 177 -6.32 0.62 4.98
C VAL A 177 -6.91 1.86 5.66
N PHE A 178 -7.54 2.73 4.87
CA PHE A 178 -8.28 3.91 5.30
C PHE A 178 -9.78 3.64 5.28
N CYS A 179 -10.50 4.11 6.29
CA CYS A 179 -11.95 4.28 6.25
C CYS A 179 -12.38 5.56 7.01
N PRO A 180 -13.57 6.14 6.73
CA PRO A 180 -14.06 7.30 7.47
C PRO A 180 -14.14 7.05 8.98
N GLU A 181 -13.71 8.02 9.78
CA GLU A 181 -13.92 8.04 11.23
C GLU A 181 -15.38 8.46 11.50
N GLN A 182 -16.27 7.46 11.55
CA GLN A 182 -17.71 7.60 11.78
C GLN A 182 -18.21 6.33 12.49
N PRO A 183 -19.41 6.33 13.10
CA PRO A 183 -20.00 5.10 13.63
C PRO A 183 -19.94 3.98 12.60
N ALA A 184 -19.38 2.83 13.00
CA ALA A 184 -19.05 1.76 12.07
C ALA A 184 -20.30 1.24 11.36
N THR A 185 -20.24 1.21 10.02
CA THR A 185 -21.30 0.68 9.17
C THR A 185 -21.18 -0.83 9.02
N TYR A 186 -19.93 -1.34 8.98
CA TYR A 186 -19.65 -2.76 8.81
C TYR A 186 -18.76 -3.30 9.94
N SER A 187 -19.18 -4.43 10.50
CA SER A 187 -18.46 -5.14 11.56
C SER A 187 -17.54 -6.25 11.04
N TYR A 188 -17.65 -6.59 9.75
CA TYR A 188 -16.84 -7.58 9.03
C TYR A 188 -16.89 -7.27 7.53
N CYS A 189 -15.89 -7.76 6.79
CA CYS A 189 -15.77 -7.57 5.34
C CYS A 189 -15.23 -8.80 4.59
N GLY A 190 -15.33 -10.00 5.16
CA GLY A 190 -14.79 -11.23 4.56
C GLY A 190 -15.26 -11.55 3.14
N LYS A 191 -14.61 -12.55 2.52
CA LYS A 191 -14.74 -12.89 1.07
C LYS A 191 -16.17 -13.17 0.59
N HIS A 192 -17.08 -13.59 1.46
CA HIS A 192 -18.49 -13.83 1.11
C HIS A 192 -19.34 -12.55 1.09
N THR A 193 -18.78 -11.42 1.53
CA THR A 193 -19.47 -10.14 1.54
C THR A 193 -19.21 -9.36 0.25
N LYS A 194 -20.16 -8.49 -0.12
CA LYS A 194 -19.95 -7.58 -1.26
C LYS A 194 -18.76 -6.64 -1.02
N LEU A 195 -18.55 -6.16 0.22
CA LEU A 195 -17.40 -5.33 0.53
C LEU A 195 -16.07 -6.10 0.32
N GLY A 196 -15.99 -7.35 0.77
CA GLY A 196 -14.83 -8.22 0.54
C GLY A 196 -14.57 -8.49 -0.93
N GLU A 197 -15.61 -8.70 -1.73
CA GLU A 197 -15.52 -8.81 -3.20
C GLU A 197 -14.89 -7.55 -3.81
N LEU A 198 -15.36 -6.35 -3.43
CA LEU A 198 -14.83 -5.09 -3.97
C LEU A 198 -13.39 -4.84 -3.51
N ILE A 199 -13.06 -5.12 -2.24
CA ILE A 199 -11.67 -5.04 -1.75
C ILE A 199 -10.76 -5.94 -2.58
N GLY A 200 -11.14 -7.22 -2.76
CA GLY A 200 -10.36 -8.16 -3.55
C GLY A 200 -10.15 -7.68 -4.98
N LYS A 201 -11.22 -7.23 -5.66
CA LYS A 201 -11.15 -6.72 -7.03
C LYS A 201 -10.28 -5.47 -7.15
N SER A 202 -10.46 -4.47 -6.27
CA SER A 202 -9.68 -3.22 -6.31
C SER A 202 -8.20 -3.49 -6.10
N VAL A 203 -7.84 -4.37 -5.15
CA VAL A 203 -6.45 -4.69 -4.86
C VAL A 203 -5.83 -5.52 -5.99
N ILE A 204 -6.52 -6.53 -6.52
CA ILE A 204 -6.01 -7.35 -7.62
C ILE A 204 -5.73 -6.47 -8.85
N GLU A 205 -6.67 -5.64 -9.26
CA GLU A 205 -6.53 -4.81 -10.46
C GLU A 205 -5.41 -3.78 -10.30
N ALA A 206 -5.38 -3.03 -9.20
CA ALA A 206 -4.33 -2.04 -8.97
C ALA A 206 -2.94 -2.68 -8.83
N CYS A 207 -2.86 -3.84 -8.17
CA CYS A 207 -1.62 -4.58 -8.00
C CYS A 207 -1.09 -5.16 -9.32
N GLN A 208 -1.99 -5.74 -10.13
CA GLN A 208 -1.65 -6.25 -11.47
C GLN A 208 -1.09 -5.13 -12.35
N LEU A 209 -1.79 -4.00 -12.45
CA LEU A 209 -1.33 -2.83 -13.22
C LEU A 209 0.06 -2.36 -12.76
N SER A 210 0.27 -2.27 -11.44
CA SER A 210 1.55 -1.83 -10.90
C SER A 210 2.69 -2.80 -11.22
N LEU A 211 2.44 -4.10 -11.08
CA LEU A 211 3.43 -5.14 -11.33
C LEU A 211 3.76 -5.27 -12.82
N ASP A 212 2.78 -5.13 -13.71
CA ASP A 212 2.99 -5.13 -15.16
C ASP A 212 3.90 -3.98 -15.59
N HIS A 213 3.70 -2.78 -15.04
CA HIS A 213 4.62 -1.65 -15.24
C HIS A 213 6.04 -2.00 -14.80
N SER A 214 6.19 -2.54 -13.58
CA SER A 214 7.50 -2.92 -13.04
C SER A 214 8.21 -4.00 -13.86
N LEU A 215 7.48 -5.01 -14.33
CA LEU A 215 8.01 -6.10 -15.16
C LEU A 215 8.41 -5.60 -16.56
N SER A 216 7.69 -4.63 -17.13
CA SER A 216 8.01 -4.07 -18.44
C SER A 216 9.38 -3.40 -18.52
N TRP A 217 9.92 -2.93 -17.38
CA TRP A 217 11.25 -2.30 -17.29
C TRP A 217 12.35 -3.27 -16.85
N SER A 218 11.99 -4.45 -16.36
CA SER A 218 12.91 -5.44 -15.80
C SER A 218 12.51 -6.84 -16.27
N PRO A 219 12.70 -7.18 -17.56
CA PRO A 219 12.28 -8.46 -18.12
C PRO A 219 13.02 -9.69 -17.54
N SER A 220 14.04 -9.49 -16.70
CA SER A 220 14.84 -10.55 -16.08
C SER A 220 14.16 -11.31 -14.92
N PHE A 221 12.87 -11.04 -14.63
CA PHE A 221 12.09 -11.71 -13.58
C PHE A 221 11.06 -12.73 -14.11
N VAL A 222 11.04 -12.99 -15.42
CA VAL A 222 10.21 -14.02 -16.08
C VAL A 222 11.05 -15.25 -16.41
#